data_AF-A0A4Y5RZD5-F1
#
_entry.id   AF-A0A4Y5RZD5-F1
#
_cell.length_a   1.000
_cell.length_b   1.000
_cell.length_c   1.000
_cell.angle_alpha   90.00
_cell.angle_beta   90.00
_cell.angle_gamma   90.00
#
_symmetry.space_group_name_H-M   'P 1'
#
loop_
_entity.id
_entity.type
_entity.pdbx_description
1 polymer ?
#
loop_
_entity_poly.entity_id
_entity_poly.type
_entity_poly.pdbx_seq_one_letter_code
_entity_poly.pdbx_strand_id
1 'polypeptide(L)'
;QDSSSPLMEQLNFFHDHTLLILTMITILVGYIMGMLLFNKFTNRYLLHGQTIEIIWTILPAIILMFIAFPSLRLLYLMDEINTPSITLKSIGHQWYWSYEYSDFLNLEFDSYMIPTNELEINGFRLLDVDNRIVLPMNNQIRILVTATDVLHSWTIPSLGVKVDATPGRLNQINFLINRPGLFFGQCSEICGANHSFM
;
A
#
# COMPACT_ATOMS: atom_id res chain seq x y z
N GLN A 1 4.33 6.12 6.94
CA GLN A 1 5.46 6.86 6.36
C GLN A 1 4.91 8.14 5.75
N ASP A 2 5.69 9.22 5.72
CA ASP A 2 5.24 10.47 5.10
C ASP A 2 5.05 10.29 3.59
N SER A 3 3.94 10.81 3.08
CA SER A 3 3.60 10.74 1.66
C SER A 3 4.66 11.44 0.81
N SER A 4 4.98 10.83 -0.34
CA SER A 4 5.89 11.37 -1.34
C SER A 4 5.28 11.40 -2.74
N SER A 5 3.98 11.08 -2.86
CA SER A 5 3.19 11.15 -4.09
C SER A 5 1.81 11.75 -3.81
N PRO A 6 1.14 12.39 -4.79
CA PRO A 6 -0.21 12.92 -4.59
C PRO A 6 -1.21 11.82 -4.22
N LEU A 7 -1.05 10.62 -4.82
CA LEU A 7 -1.91 9.46 -4.55
C LEU A 7 -1.78 8.98 -3.11
N MET A 8 -0.56 8.87 -2.58
CA MET A 8 -0.35 8.42 -1.20
C MET A 8 -0.89 9.44 -0.18
N GLU A 9 -0.89 10.72 -0.51
CA GLU A 9 -1.51 11.75 0.33
C GLU A 9 -3.04 11.58 0.38
N GLN A 10 -3.67 11.33 -0.77
CA GLN A 10 -5.10 11.03 -0.82
C GLN A 10 -5.45 9.72 -0.10
N LEU A 11 -4.60 8.70 -0.19
CA LEU A 11 -4.75 7.46 0.58
C LEU A 11 -4.67 7.71 2.09
N ASN A 12 -3.77 8.59 2.56
CA ASN A 12 -3.72 8.98 3.97
C ASN A 12 -5.02 9.67 4.42
N PHE A 13 -5.55 10.62 3.64
CA PHE A 13 -6.82 11.26 3.97
C PHE A 13 -7.99 10.27 4.00
N PHE A 14 -8.03 9.32 3.06
CA PHE A 14 -9.05 8.27 3.07
C PHE A 14 -8.89 7.33 4.27
N HIS A 15 -7.65 6.94 4.58
CA HIS A 15 -7.35 6.15 5.77
C HIS A 15 -7.87 6.85 7.03
N ASP A 16 -7.56 8.12 7.23
CA ASP A 16 -7.98 8.88 8.41
C ASP A 16 -9.51 9.01 8.50
N HIS A 17 -10.19 9.24 7.36
CA HIS A 17 -11.66 9.22 7.29
C HIS A 17 -12.25 7.88 7.71
N THR A 18 -11.70 6.77 7.20
CA THR A 18 -12.15 5.43 7.58
C THR A 18 -11.86 5.10 9.04
N LEU A 19 -10.68 5.49 9.55
CA LEU A 19 -10.27 5.27 10.92
C LEU A 19 -11.18 6.04 11.89
N LEU A 20 -11.56 7.28 11.58
CA LEU A 20 -12.53 8.04 12.37
C LEU A 20 -13.86 7.30 12.50
N ILE A 21 -14.39 6.76 11.40
CA ILE A 21 -15.64 6.00 11.42
C ILE A 21 -15.49 4.72 12.25
N LEU A 22 -14.42 3.95 12.04
CA LEU A 22 -14.18 2.70 12.76
C LEU A 22 -14.02 2.95 14.27
N THR A 23 -13.26 3.97 14.65
CA THR A 23 -13.09 4.37 16.06
C THR A 23 -14.40 4.79 16.71
N MET A 24 -15.29 5.52 16.01
CA MET A 24 -16.61 5.82 16.54
C MET A 24 -17.45 4.55 16.79
N ILE A 25 -17.41 3.58 15.87
CA ILE A 25 -18.11 2.31 16.02
C ILE A 25 -17.55 1.49 17.18
N THR A 26 -16.21 1.38 17.30
CA THR A 26 -15.60 0.62 18.39
C THR A 26 -15.87 1.23 19.76
N ILE A 27 -15.87 2.56 19.87
CA ILE A 27 -16.26 3.26 21.11
C ILE A 27 -17.73 3.02 21.42
N LEU A 28 -18.63 3.11 20.43
CA LEU A 28 -20.07 2.86 20.62
C LEU A 28 -20.34 1.43 21.11
N VAL A 29 -19.78 0.43 20.43
CA VAL A 29 -19.94 -0.99 20.79
C VAL A 29 -19.30 -1.26 22.15
N GLY A 30 -18.10 -0.75 22.40
CA GLY A 30 -17.41 -0.87 23.68
C GLY A 30 -18.22 -0.26 24.83
N TYR A 31 -18.82 0.90 24.62
CA TYR A 31 -19.71 1.54 25.59
C TYR A 31 -20.97 0.70 25.87
N ILE A 32 -21.67 0.22 24.83
CA ILE A 32 -22.87 -0.63 25.01
C ILE A 32 -22.51 -1.91 25.76
N MET A 33 -21.43 -2.59 25.37
CA MET A 33 -20.97 -3.80 26.04
C MET A 33 -20.61 -3.53 27.51
N GLY A 34 -19.90 -2.43 27.80
CA GLY A 34 -19.59 -2.01 29.16
C GLY A 34 -20.86 -1.78 29.99
N MET A 35 -21.82 -1.02 29.44
CA MET A 35 -23.10 -0.76 30.10
C MET A 35 -23.89 -2.04 30.40
N LEU A 36 -23.92 -2.99 29.46
CA LEU A 36 -24.61 -4.27 29.65
C LEU A 36 -23.96 -5.12 30.75
N LEU A 37 -22.63 -5.12 30.86
CA LEU A 37 -21.92 -5.87 31.90
C LEU A 37 -22.17 -5.33 33.31
N PHE A 38 -22.34 -4.02 33.47
CA PHE A 38 -22.59 -3.38 34.77
C PHE A 38 -24.09 -3.26 35.12
N ASN A 39 -24.98 -3.59 34.19
CA ASN A 39 -26.42 -3.48 34.42
C ASN A 39 -26.94 -4.61 35.34
N LYS A 40 -27.61 -4.23 36.43
CA LYS A 40 -28.21 -5.17 37.39
C LYS A 40 -29.66 -5.52 37.08
N PHE A 41 -30.33 -4.74 36.23
CA PHE A 41 -31.75 -4.94 35.91
C PHE A 41 -31.91 -6.06 34.88
N THR A 42 -32.93 -6.90 35.07
CA THR A 42 -33.23 -8.01 34.16
C THR A 42 -34.59 -7.80 33.50
N ASN A 43 -34.66 -8.03 32.19
CA ASN A 43 -35.91 -8.06 31.45
C ASN A 43 -35.96 -9.34 30.60
N ARG A 44 -36.80 -10.29 30.99
CA ARG A 44 -36.91 -11.62 30.35
C ARG A 44 -37.96 -11.68 29.24
N TYR A 45 -38.83 -10.68 29.14
CA TYR A 45 -39.97 -10.69 28.21
C TYR A 45 -39.68 -9.93 26.90
N LEU A 46 -38.48 -9.34 26.75
CA LEU A 46 -38.04 -8.73 25.50
C LEU A 46 -37.56 -9.81 24.51
N LEU A 47 -38.51 -10.45 23.83
CA LEU A 47 -38.24 -11.53 22.88
C LEU A 47 -38.07 -11.05 21.43
N HIS A 48 -38.70 -9.91 21.07
CA HIS A 48 -38.71 -9.40 19.70
C HIS A 48 -38.53 -7.88 19.70
N GLY A 49 -37.82 -7.37 18.70
CA GLY A 49 -37.49 -5.95 18.56
C GLY A 49 -37.33 -5.52 17.11
N GLN A 50 -38.37 -5.68 16.29
CA GLN A 50 -38.27 -5.36 14.85
C GLN A 50 -37.81 -3.91 14.58
N THR A 51 -38.16 -2.97 15.46
CA THR A 51 -37.72 -1.57 15.34
C THR A 51 -36.21 -1.42 15.50
N ILE A 52 -35.59 -2.10 16.48
CA ILE A 52 -34.12 -2.05 16.67
C ILE A 52 -33.41 -2.79 15.54
N GLU A 53 -34.00 -3.87 15.04
CA GLU A 53 -33.49 -4.61 13.89
C GLU A 53 -33.38 -3.73 12.64
N ILE A 54 -34.45 -2.99 12.33
CA ILE A 54 -34.45 -2.05 11.20
C ILE A 54 -33.36 -0.98 11.38
N ILE A 55 -33.21 -0.44 12.60
CA ILE A 55 -32.22 0.61 12.89
C ILE A 55 -30.79 0.08 12.69
N TRP A 56 -30.44 -1.06 13.28
CA TRP A 56 -29.07 -1.60 13.18
C TRP A 56 -28.76 -2.18 11.81
N THR A 57 -29.74 -2.37 10.92
CA THR A 57 -29.50 -2.80 9.54
C THR A 57 -29.30 -1.61 8.62
N ILE A 58 -30.13 -0.56 8.75
CA ILE A 58 -30.03 0.63 7.91
C ILE A 58 -28.80 1.48 8.28
N LEU A 59 -28.50 1.64 9.57
CA LEU A 59 -27.40 2.50 10.02
C LEU A 59 -26.03 2.05 9.48
N PRO A 60 -25.60 0.78 9.58
CA PRO A 60 -24.35 0.33 8.98
C PRO A 60 -24.32 0.43 7.46
N ALA A 61 -25.45 0.22 6.77
CA ALA A 61 -25.53 0.38 5.33
C ALA A 61 -25.21 1.82 4.90
N ILE A 62 -25.74 2.82 5.61
CA ILE A 62 -25.42 4.23 5.39
C ILE A 62 -23.94 4.50 5.68
N ILE A 63 -23.39 3.96 6.77
CA ILE A 63 -21.97 4.14 7.12
C ILE A 63 -21.06 3.57 6.03
N LEU A 64 -21.34 2.35 5.53
CA LEU A 64 -20.57 1.74 4.44
C LEU A 64 -20.61 2.58 3.17
N MET A 65 -21.75 3.20 2.85
CA MET A 65 -21.87 4.12 1.73
C MET A 65 -20.91 5.33 1.86
N PHE A 66 -20.76 5.90 3.07
CA PHE A 66 -19.81 6.99 3.33
C PHE A 66 -18.34 6.58 3.24
N ILE A 67 -18.02 5.30 3.43
CA ILE A 67 -16.68 4.75 3.19
C ILE A 67 -16.47 4.46 1.69
N ALA A 68 -17.48 3.88 1.04
CA ALA A 68 -17.38 3.41 -0.34
C ALA A 68 -17.19 4.56 -1.35
N PHE A 69 -17.89 5.69 -1.19
CA PHE A 69 -17.79 6.79 -2.15
C PHE A 69 -16.37 7.37 -2.32
N PRO A 70 -15.67 7.80 -1.24
CA PRO A 70 -14.28 8.26 -1.38
C PRO A 70 -13.34 7.14 -1.84
N SER A 71 -13.57 5.89 -1.41
CA SER A 71 -12.77 4.74 -1.84
C SER A 71 -12.84 4.52 -3.36
N LEU A 72 -14.06 4.50 -3.93
CA LEU A 72 -14.26 4.31 -5.36
C LEU A 72 -13.68 5.48 -6.17
N ARG A 73 -13.85 6.72 -5.69
CA ARG A 73 -13.23 7.89 -6.34
C ARG A 73 -11.71 7.74 -6.42
N LEU A 74 -11.05 7.30 -5.34
CA LEU A 74 -9.61 7.09 -5.35
C LEU A 74 -9.18 5.96 -6.26
N LEU A 75 -9.94 4.85 -6.28
CA LEU A 75 -9.67 3.73 -7.18
C LEU A 75 -9.61 4.18 -8.65
N TYR A 76 -10.60 4.98 -9.08
CA TYR A 76 -10.61 5.50 -10.46
C TYR A 76 -9.49 6.51 -10.72
N LEU A 77 -9.15 7.38 -9.75
CA LEU A 77 -8.03 8.31 -9.89
C LEU A 77 -6.68 7.59 -10.03
N MET A 78 -6.52 6.42 -9.40
CA MET A 78 -5.30 5.61 -9.51
C MET A 78 -5.17 4.93 -10.88
N ASP A 79 -6.30 4.59 -11.51
CA ASP A 79 -6.35 3.91 -12.80
C ASP A 79 -6.34 4.89 -14.00
N GLU A 80 -6.41 6.19 -13.77
CA GLU A 80 -6.35 7.19 -14.83
C GLU A 80 -5.06 7.06 -15.66
N ILE A 81 -5.24 6.95 -16.97
CA ILE A 81 -4.15 6.78 -17.93
C ILE A 81 -3.47 8.13 -18.16
N ASN A 82 -2.42 8.37 -17.40
CA ASN A 82 -1.52 9.50 -17.64
C ASN A 82 -0.47 9.14 -18.70
N THR A 83 -0.04 10.12 -19.49
CA THR A 83 1.08 9.97 -20.42
C THR A 83 2.39 10.00 -19.62
N PRO A 84 3.11 8.88 -19.48
CA PRO A 84 4.36 8.87 -18.74
C PRO A 84 5.48 9.55 -19.54
N SER A 85 6.40 10.22 -18.85
CA SER A 85 7.62 10.75 -19.47
C SER A 85 8.77 9.75 -19.48
N ILE A 86 8.74 8.75 -18.60
CA ILE A 86 9.76 7.72 -18.48
C ILE A 86 9.12 6.39 -18.08
N THR A 87 9.63 5.30 -18.65
CA THR A 87 9.30 3.93 -18.32
C THR A 87 10.49 3.24 -17.66
N LEU A 88 10.25 2.65 -16.50
CA LEU A 88 11.19 1.77 -15.80
C LEU A 88 10.61 0.36 -15.79
N LYS A 89 11.40 -0.64 -16.14
CA LYS A 89 11.02 -2.04 -15.90
C LYS A 89 11.74 -2.54 -14.65
N SER A 90 11.00 -3.20 -13.77
CA SER A 90 11.51 -3.85 -12.57
C SER A 90 11.21 -5.34 -12.66
N ILE A 91 12.25 -6.14 -12.50
CA ILE A 91 12.19 -7.60 -12.65
C ILE A 91 12.68 -8.22 -11.35
N GLY A 92 11.81 -8.98 -10.69
CA GLY A 92 12.13 -9.70 -9.46
C GLY A 92 12.81 -11.04 -9.74
N HIS A 93 13.83 -11.35 -8.94
CA HIS A 93 14.59 -12.60 -8.94
C HIS A 93 14.82 -13.08 -7.49
N GLN A 94 15.15 -14.34 -7.28
CA GLN A 94 15.60 -14.91 -6.01
C GLN A 94 17.10 -14.59 -5.80
N TRP A 95 17.50 -13.66 -4.94
CA TRP A 95 16.73 -12.72 -4.11
C TRP A 95 17.31 -11.31 -4.30
N TYR A 96 16.92 -10.66 -5.40
CA TYR A 96 17.35 -9.33 -5.78
C TYR A 96 16.41 -8.75 -6.84
N TRP A 97 16.57 -7.47 -7.15
CA TRP A 97 15.83 -6.81 -8.22
C TRP A 97 16.76 -6.40 -9.34
N SER A 98 16.31 -6.54 -10.58
CA SER A 98 16.97 -5.93 -11.74
C SER A 98 16.09 -4.86 -12.33
N TYR A 99 16.72 -3.81 -12.85
CA TYR A 99 16.05 -2.63 -13.37
C TYR A 99 16.53 -2.33 -14.79
N GLU A 100 15.59 -2.15 -15.71
CA GLU A 100 15.88 -1.77 -17.11
C GLU A 100 15.28 -0.37 -17.41
N TYR A 101 16.13 0.54 -17.88
CA TYR A 101 15.75 1.85 -18.44
C TYR A 101 15.72 1.77 -19.97
N SER A 102 14.57 1.38 -20.52
CA SER A 102 14.40 1.14 -21.97
C SER A 102 14.44 2.40 -22.82
N ASP A 103 14.08 3.57 -22.27
CA ASP A 103 13.73 4.75 -23.07
C ASP A 103 14.93 5.57 -23.56
N PHE A 104 16.12 5.38 -22.98
CA PHE A 104 17.29 6.23 -23.29
C PHE A 104 18.52 5.45 -23.80
N LEU A 105 19.01 4.46 -23.03
CA LEU A 105 20.35 3.89 -23.22
C LEU A 105 20.42 2.36 -23.08
N ASN A 106 19.28 1.65 -23.02
CA ASN A 106 19.22 0.23 -22.66
C ASN A 106 20.10 -0.07 -21.44
N LEU A 107 19.96 0.77 -20.41
CA LEU A 107 20.73 0.63 -19.17
C LEU A 107 20.04 -0.40 -18.29
N GLU A 108 20.79 -1.42 -17.90
CA GLU A 108 20.33 -2.52 -17.03
C GLU A 108 21.33 -2.71 -15.89
N PHE A 109 20.82 -2.91 -14.68
CA PHE A 109 21.64 -3.27 -13.52
C PHE A 109 20.84 -4.07 -12.50
N ASP A 110 21.58 -4.83 -11.69
CA ASP A 110 21.07 -5.54 -10.53
C ASP A 110 21.22 -4.71 -9.26
N SER A 111 20.27 -4.89 -8.34
CA SER A 111 20.19 -4.22 -7.05
C SER A 111 20.07 -5.29 -5.96
N TYR A 112 21.14 -5.47 -5.22
CA TYR A 112 21.27 -6.39 -4.10
C TYR A 112 21.28 -5.62 -2.78
N MET A 113 20.72 -6.25 -1.75
CA MET A 113 20.84 -5.73 -0.38
C MET A 113 22.30 -5.79 0.09
N ILE A 114 22.79 -4.69 0.66
CA ILE A 114 24.16 -4.63 1.20
C ILE A 114 24.25 -5.52 2.47
N PRO A 115 25.19 -6.48 2.54
CA PRO A 115 25.40 -7.30 3.72
C PRO A 115 25.74 -6.44 4.95
N THR A 116 25.28 -6.84 6.14
CA THR A 116 25.47 -6.04 7.36
C THR A 116 26.92 -5.78 7.74
N ASN A 117 27.84 -6.61 7.28
CA ASN A 117 29.28 -6.48 7.53
C ASN A 117 29.95 -5.44 6.62
N GLU A 118 29.29 -5.08 5.52
CA GLU A 118 29.77 -4.12 4.51
C GLU A 118 29.05 -2.77 4.59
N LEU A 119 28.04 -2.66 5.48
CA LEU A 119 27.29 -1.42 5.68
C LEU A 119 28.18 -0.32 6.25
N GLU A 120 28.04 0.88 5.68
CA GLU A 120 28.59 2.09 6.27
C GLU A 120 27.92 2.43 7.61
N ILE A 121 28.60 3.24 8.43
CA ILE A 121 28.13 3.64 9.78
C ILE A 121 26.71 4.26 9.75
N ASN A 122 26.36 4.94 8.67
CA ASN A 122 25.07 5.62 8.51
C ASN A 122 24.06 4.81 7.67
N GLY A 123 24.40 3.58 7.29
CA GLY A 123 23.56 2.72 6.47
C GLY A 123 22.38 2.12 7.24
N PHE A 124 21.26 1.93 6.55
CA PHE A 124 20.08 1.28 7.09
C PHE A 124 20.18 -0.24 6.89
N ARG A 125 20.28 -0.95 8.01
CA ARG A 125 20.26 -2.42 8.05
C ARG A 125 18.99 -2.95 7.36
N LEU A 126 19.17 -3.88 6.41
CA LEU A 126 18.11 -4.53 5.64
C LEU A 126 17.31 -3.62 4.68
N LEU A 127 17.81 -2.42 4.37
CA LEU A 127 17.12 -1.48 3.47
C LEU A 127 18.05 -0.90 2.41
N ASP A 128 19.33 -0.67 2.74
CA ASP A 128 20.28 -0.17 1.75
C ASP A 128 20.67 -1.25 0.74
N VAL A 129 20.76 -0.81 -0.51
CA VAL A 129 21.13 -1.61 -1.68
C VAL A 129 22.38 -1.04 -2.32
N ASP A 130 23.12 -1.88 -3.03
CA ASP A 130 24.34 -1.51 -3.76
C ASP A 130 24.07 -0.49 -4.88
N ASN A 131 23.06 -0.74 -5.70
CA ASN A 131 22.65 0.09 -6.82
C ASN A 131 21.22 0.58 -6.62
N ARG A 132 21.06 1.89 -6.49
CA ARG A 132 19.75 2.53 -6.31
C ARG A 132 19.12 2.90 -7.64
N ILE A 133 17.81 2.75 -7.73
CA ILE A 133 17.01 3.32 -8.81
C ILE A 133 17.02 4.83 -8.69
N VAL A 134 17.32 5.53 -9.78
CA VAL A 134 17.24 7.00 -9.87
C VAL A 134 16.09 7.38 -10.80
N LEU A 135 15.14 8.17 -10.30
CA LEU A 135 13.96 8.62 -11.06
C LEU A 135 13.79 10.14 -10.93
N PRO A 136 13.30 10.82 -11.98
CA PRO A 136 13.05 12.26 -11.92
C PRO A 136 11.84 12.59 -11.04
N MET A 137 11.96 13.62 -10.19
CA MET A 137 10.81 14.18 -9.47
C MET A 137 9.92 15.02 -10.40
N ASN A 138 8.67 15.24 -10.01
CA ASN A 138 7.66 16.04 -10.73
C ASN A 138 7.35 15.58 -12.17
N ASN A 139 7.67 14.32 -12.47
CA ASN A 139 7.43 13.69 -13.76
C ASN A 139 6.57 12.45 -13.56
N GLN A 140 5.69 12.17 -14.53
CA GLN A 140 4.89 10.96 -14.51
C GLN A 140 5.76 9.77 -14.92
N ILE A 141 5.92 8.81 -14.01
CA ILE A 141 6.73 7.61 -14.20
C ILE A 141 5.78 6.44 -14.40
N ARG A 142 6.04 5.63 -15.43
CA ARG A 142 5.44 4.30 -15.59
C ARG A 142 6.44 3.27 -15.10
N ILE A 143 6.00 2.38 -14.22
CA ILE A 143 6.78 1.18 -13.88
C ILE A 143 6.08 -0.06 -14.43
N LEU A 144 6.88 -0.93 -15.05
CA LEU A 144 6.49 -2.25 -15.53
C LEU A 144 7.11 -3.29 -14.61
N VAL A 145 6.30 -4.09 -13.93
CA VAL A 145 6.74 -5.03 -12.91
C VAL A 145 6.47 -6.47 -13.36
N THR A 146 7.49 -7.32 -13.32
CA THR A 146 7.42 -8.75 -13.67
C THR A 146 8.43 -9.53 -12.83
N ALA A 147 8.38 -10.87 -12.87
CA ALA A 147 9.40 -11.74 -12.30
C ALA A 147 9.94 -12.72 -13.36
N THR A 148 11.11 -13.30 -13.11
CA THR A 148 11.70 -14.38 -13.92
C THR A 148 11.50 -15.77 -13.30
N ASP A 149 11.30 -15.85 -11.99
CA ASP A 149 11.26 -17.10 -11.24
C ASP A 149 9.94 -17.35 -10.50
N VAL A 150 9.77 -16.80 -9.29
CA VAL A 150 8.62 -16.96 -8.41
C VAL A 150 7.85 -15.64 -8.30
N LEU A 151 6.80 -15.64 -7.48
CA LEU A 151 6.09 -14.41 -7.16
C LEU A 151 6.97 -13.51 -6.28
N HIS A 152 6.99 -12.22 -6.62
CA HIS A 152 7.53 -11.14 -5.80
C HIS A 152 6.52 -10.00 -5.77
N SER A 153 6.77 -8.96 -4.98
CA SER A 153 5.96 -7.74 -5.04
C SER A 153 6.85 -6.52 -4.86
N TRP A 154 6.88 -5.66 -5.88
CA TRP A 154 7.61 -4.41 -5.86
C TRP A 154 6.80 -3.38 -5.06
N THR A 155 7.37 -2.83 -4.00
CA THR A 155 6.61 -1.99 -3.06
C THR A 155 7.45 -0.84 -2.53
N ILE A 156 6.95 0.38 -2.69
CA ILE A 156 7.50 1.59 -2.07
C ILE A 156 6.35 2.29 -1.31
N PRO A 157 6.24 2.10 0.03
CA PRO A 157 5.08 2.57 0.78
C PRO A 157 4.90 4.10 0.78
N SER A 158 5.98 4.88 0.81
CA SER A 158 5.92 6.35 0.77
C SER A 158 5.36 6.91 -0.53
N LEU A 159 5.43 6.14 -1.62
CA LEU A 159 4.80 6.48 -2.91
C LEU A 159 3.39 5.91 -3.05
N GLY A 160 2.94 5.07 -2.13
CA GLY A 160 1.66 4.37 -2.21
C GLY A 160 1.62 3.32 -3.31
N VAL A 161 2.77 2.76 -3.67
CA VAL A 161 2.89 1.77 -4.77
C VAL A 161 3.17 0.40 -4.19
N LYS A 162 2.33 -0.57 -4.55
CA LYS A 162 2.55 -2.01 -4.36
C LYS A 162 2.00 -2.74 -5.59
N VAL A 163 2.87 -3.47 -6.29
CA VAL A 163 2.51 -4.24 -7.48
C VAL A 163 3.23 -5.58 -7.48
N ASP A 164 2.46 -6.65 -7.67
CA ASP A 164 3.01 -8.00 -7.74
C ASP A 164 3.80 -8.19 -9.03
N ALA A 165 4.99 -8.77 -8.89
CA ALA A 165 5.82 -9.27 -9.96
C ALA A 165 5.46 -10.74 -10.19
N THR A 166 4.82 -11.01 -11.33
CA THR A 166 4.29 -12.34 -11.68
C THR A 166 5.02 -12.89 -12.90
N PRO A 167 5.62 -14.09 -12.85
CA PRO A 167 6.29 -14.67 -14.01
C PRO A 167 5.33 -14.79 -15.20
N GLY A 168 5.75 -14.31 -16.36
CA GLY A 168 4.94 -14.35 -17.59
C GLY A 168 3.85 -13.27 -17.68
N ARG A 169 3.77 -12.34 -16.72
CA ARG A 169 2.84 -11.20 -16.77
C ARG A 169 3.54 -9.89 -16.44
N LEU A 170 3.29 -8.89 -17.27
CA LEU A 170 3.85 -7.55 -17.12
C LEU A 170 2.77 -6.63 -16.56
N ASN A 171 2.87 -6.34 -15.26
CA ASN A 171 1.98 -5.41 -14.58
C ASN A 171 2.46 -3.98 -14.74
N GLN A 172 1.54 -3.03 -14.81
CA GLN A 172 1.85 -1.61 -14.98
C GLN A 172 1.21 -0.80 -13.86
N ILE A 173 1.94 0.18 -13.35
CA ILE A 173 1.38 1.27 -12.54
C ILE A 173 2.07 2.59 -12.90
N ASN A 174 1.34 3.69 -12.76
CA ASN A 174 1.89 5.03 -12.92
C ASN A 174 1.95 5.72 -11.55
N PHE A 175 3.00 6.49 -11.32
CA PHE A 175 3.12 7.31 -10.12
C PHE A 175 3.92 8.59 -10.41
N LEU A 176 3.86 9.52 -9.46
CA LEU A 176 4.58 10.79 -9.49
C LEU A 176 5.25 11.03 -8.14
N ILE A 177 6.49 11.51 -8.18
CA ILE A 177 7.28 11.83 -6.98
C ILE A 177 7.24 13.35 -6.76
N ASN A 178 6.70 13.81 -5.63
CA ASN A 178 6.51 15.24 -5.34
C ASN A 178 7.75 15.93 -4.73
N ARG A 179 8.67 15.15 -4.16
CA ARG A 179 9.83 15.69 -3.43
C ARG A 179 11.08 14.86 -3.70
N PRO A 180 12.27 15.47 -3.72
CA PRO A 180 13.51 14.72 -3.81
C PRO A 180 13.77 13.97 -2.50
N GLY A 181 14.45 12.83 -2.57
CA GLY A 181 14.83 12.04 -1.40
C GLY A 181 15.15 10.58 -1.73
N LEU A 182 15.45 9.81 -0.68
CA LEU A 182 15.55 8.36 -0.76
C LEU A 182 14.24 7.75 -0.25
N PHE A 183 13.65 6.88 -1.05
CA PHE A 183 12.42 6.16 -0.72
C PHE A 183 12.73 4.68 -0.70
N PHE A 184 12.48 4.06 0.45
CA PHE A 184 12.79 2.65 0.67
C PHE A 184 11.54 1.78 0.52
N GLY A 185 11.78 0.55 0.11
CA GLY A 185 10.80 -0.48 -0.13
C GLY A 185 11.36 -1.85 0.23
N GLN A 186 10.50 -2.85 0.32
CA GLN A 186 10.88 -4.26 0.50
C GLN A 186 9.95 -5.14 -0.30
N CYS A 187 10.43 -6.33 -0.70
CA CYS A 187 9.57 -7.33 -1.31
C CYS A 187 8.38 -7.66 -0.38
N SER A 188 7.16 -7.56 -0.92
CA SER A 188 5.90 -7.71 -0.15
C SER A 188 5.09 -8.95 -0.53
N GLU A 189 5.74 -9.96 -1.12
CA GLU A 189 5.19 -11.28 -1.48
C GLU A 189 6.23 -12.37 -1.18
N ILE A 190 5.80 -13.50 -0.61
CA ILE A 190 6.71 -14.54 -0.12
C ILE A 190 7.47 -15.22 -1.28
N CYS A 191 8.80 -15.07 -1.31
CA CYS A 191 9.63 -15.51 -2.44
C CYS A 191 10.77 -16.49 -2.07
N GLY A 192 10.75 -17.06 -0.85
CA GLY A 192 11.69 -18.11 -0.42
C GLY A 192 12.59 -17.70 0.74
N ALA A 193 13.76 -18.34 0.85
CA ALA A 193 14.64 -18.26 2.03
C ALA A 193 15.07 -16.83 2.38
N ASN A 194 15.42 -16.02 1.38
CA ASN A 194 15.87 -14.65 1.61
C ASN A 194 14.79 -13.59 1.30
N HIS A 195 13.52 -13.93 1.47
CA HIS A 195 12.40 -13.01 1.22
C HIS A 195 12.55 -11.66 1.95
N SER A 196 13.07 -11.66 3.18
CA SER A 196 13.27 -10.44 3.96
C SER A 196 14.52 -9.64 3.60
N PHE A 197 15.29 -10.07 2.60
CA PHE A 197 16.59 -9.51 2.24
C PHE A 197 16.65 -8.99 0.78
N MET A 198 15.54 -8.51 0.23
CA MET A 198 15.45 -7.95 -1.12
C MET A 198 14.36 -6.88 -1.30
#